data_AF-A0A1N6FJW2-F1
#
_entry.id   AF-A0A1N6FJW2-F1
#
_cell.length_a   1.000
_cell.length_b   1.000
_cell.length_c   1.000
_cell.angle_alpha   90.00
_cell.angle_beta   90.00
_cell.angle_gamma   90.00
#
_symmetry.space_group_name_H-M   'P 1'
#
loop_
_entity.id
_entity.type
_entity.pdbx_description
1 polymer ?
#
loop_
_entity_poly.entity_id
_entity_poly.type
_entity_poly.pdbx_seq_one_letter_code
_entity_poly.pdbx_strand_id
1 'polypeptide(L)'
;MKTVTIKRTRGDVPLMLLIACVALFPGLYIMSENSPADIAFILAALFTLLVIVIAVFGFRVIFKYHSALTLTTEGVAFQDNNKKNTAAAFFYKWADIKSYQLITEKDRYYSNETGTYQENDVHSISLTLEDGSSMLVSADKFSKKPREIIELFDLYKKGDH
;
A
#
# COMPACT_ATOMS: atom_id res chain seq x y z
N MET A 1 2.81 -24.10 -14.22
CA MET A 1 1.76 -23.14 -13.80
C MET A 1 2.03 -21.75 -14.40
N LYS A 2 1.01 -20.89 -14.57
CA LYS A 2 1.17 -19.52 -15.11
C LYS A 2 1.69 -18.57 -14.02
N THR A 3 2.53 -17.58 -14.32
CA THR A 3 2.97 -16.56 -13.34
C THR A 3 1.79 -15.72 -12.82
N VAL A 4 1.72 -15.49 -11.50
CA VAL A 4 0.69 -14.64 -10.86
C VAL A 4 1.34 -13.47 -10.15
N THR A 5 0.90 -12.25 -10.48
CA THR A 5 1.35 -11.02 -9.80
C THR A 5 0.21 -10.44 -8.98
N ILE A 6 0.44 -10.31 -7.68
CA ILE A 6 -0.47 -9.72 -6.70
C ILE A 6 -0.01 -8.28 -6.47
N LYS A 7 -0.89 -7.33 -6.78
CA LYS A 7 -0.62 -5.88 -6.69
C LYS A 7 -1.09 -5.33 -5.35
N ARG A 8 -0.68 -4.11 -5.00
CA ARG A 8 -1.21 -3.40 -3.83
C ARG A 8 -2.67 -2.96 -4.03
N THR A 9 -3.48 -3.02 -2.97
CA THR A 9 -4.90 -2.58 -2.96
C THR A 9 -5.02 -1.08 -3.20
N ARG A 10 -6.02 -0.67 -4.00
CA ARG A 10 -6.38 0.73 -4.30
C ARG A 10 -7.45 1.31 -3.37
N GLY A 11 -7.69 0.66 -2.22
CA GLY A 11 -8.79 0.98 -1.30
C GLY A 11 -8.77 2.41 -0.78
N ASP A 12 -7.58 3.01 -0.65
CA ASP A 12 -7.42 4.38 -0.14
C ASP A 12 -7.65 5.45 -1.21
N VAL A 13 -7.68 5.07 -2.49
CA VAL A 13 -7.76 6.01 -3.62
C VAL A 13 -9.09 6.78 -3.65
N PRO A 14 -10.27 6.16 -3.46
CA PRO A 14 -11.54 6.88 -3.41
C PRO A 14 -11.61 7.89 -2.26
N LEU A 15 -11.12 7.52 -1.07
CA LEU A 15 -11.09 8.40 0.09
C LEU A 15 -10.18 9.60 -0.14
N MET A 16 -9.00 9.39 -0.72
CA MET A 16 -8.08 10.48 -1.05
C MET A 16 -8.61 11.42 -2.13
N LEU A 17 -9.28 10.87 -3.16
CA LEU A 17 -9.98 11.69 -4.15
C LEU A 17 -11.05 12.56 -3.49
N LEU A 18 -11.83 11.99 -2.57
CA LEU A 18 -12.86 12.71 -1.84
C LEU A 18 -12.26 13.83 -0.96
N ILE A 19 -11.19 13.53 -0.21
CA ILE A 19 -10.48 14.53 0.60
C ILE A 19 -9.93 15.66 -0.28
N ALA A 20 -9.31 15.33 -1.41
CA ALA A 20 -8.81 16.34 -2.35
C ALA A 20 -9.94 17.22 -2.89
N CYS A 21 -11.07 16.64 -3.30
CA CYS A 21 -12.23 17.40 -3.76
C CYS A 21 -12.78 18.35 -2.69
N VAL A 22 -12.90 17.88 -1.44
CA VAL A 22 -13.37 18.71 -0.32
C VAL A 22 -12.37 19.83 0.00
N ALA A 23 -11.07 19.54 -0.03
CA ALA A 23 -10.03 20.53 0.25
C ALA A 23 -9.90 21.61 -0.83
N LEU A 24 -10.25 21.32 -2.08
CA LEU A 24 -10.23 22.28 -3.18
C LEU A 24 -11.44 23.22 -3.18
N PHE A 25 -12.56 22.80 -2.59
CA PHE A 25 -13.82 23.53 -2.64
C PHE A 25 -13.75 24.98 -2.12
N PRO A 26 -13.14 25.26 -0.94
CA PRO A 26 -13.06 26.63 -0.42
C PRO A 26 -12.26 27.56 -1.32
N GLY A 27 -11.16 27.07 -1.91
CA GLY A 27 -10.32 27.85 -2.82
C GLY A 27 -11.07 28.21 -4.11
N LEU A 28 -11.74 27.22 -4.71
CA LEU A 28 -12.55 27.44 -5.91
C LEU A 28 -13.74 28.38 -5.66
N TYR A 29 -14.40 28.27 -4.51
CA TYR A 29 -15.51 29.13 -4.12
C TYR A 29 -15.07 30.60 -3.92
N ILE A 30 -13.95 30.84 -3.23
CA ILE A 30 -13.42 32.19 -3.06
C ILE A 30 -13.01 32.78 -4.42
N MET A 31 -12.45 31.97 -5.31
CA MET A 31 -12.10 32.41 -6.66
C MET A 31 -13.32 32.71 -7.55
N SER A 32 -14.48 32.08 -7.34
CA SER A 32 -15.69 32.38 -8.11
C SER A 32 -16.37 33.68 -7.70
N GLU A 33 -16.22 34.09 -6.44
CA GLU A 33 -16.86 35.29 -5.87
C GLU A 33 -16.01 36.56 -5.99
N ASN A 34 -14.69 36.43 -6.23
CA ASN A 34 -13.75 37.55 -6.26
C ASN A 34 -13.18 37.78 -7.65
N SER A 35 -12.86 39.03 -7.97
CA SER A 35 -12.23 39.37 -9.25
C SER A 35 -10.78 38.88 -9.29
N PRO A 36 -10.22 38.57 -10.48
CA PRO A 36 -8.83 38.10 -10.60
C PRO A 36 -7.76 39.06 -10.05
N ALA A 37 -8.09 40.36 -9.93
CA ALA A 37 -7.21 41.38 -9.37
C ALA A 37 -7.27 41.46 -7.83
N ASP A 38 -8.24 40.79 -7.19
CA ASP A 38 -8.42 40.85 -5.74
C ASP A 38 -7.38 39.98 -5.03
N ILE A 39 -6.86 40.50 -3.90
CA ILE A 39 -5.89 39.78 -3.07
C ILE A 39 -6.46 38.43 -2.58
N ALA A 40 -7.76 38.39 -2.28
CA ALA A 40 -8.47 37.17 -1.89
C ALA A 40 -8.44 36.09 -3.00
N PHE A 41 -8.58 36.48 -4.27
CA PHE A 41 -8.47 35.58 -5.41
C PHE A 41 -7.06 35.00 -5.53
N ILE A 42 -6.04 35.87 -5.41
CA ILE A 42 -4.63 35.45 -5.52
C ILE A 42 -4.25 34.45 -4.41
N LEU A 43 -4.66 34.73 -3.17
CA LEU A 43 -4.45 33.82 -2.03
C LEU A 43 -5.16 32.48 -2.22
N ALA A 44 -6.42 32.51 -2.69
CA ALA A 44 -7.18 31.30 -2.96
C ALA A 44 -6.57 30.47 -4.11
N ALA A 45 -6.06 31.12 -5.16
CA ALA A 45 -5.35 30.45 -6.25
C ALA A 45 -4.08 29.73 -5.75
N LEU A 46 -3.27 30.41 -4.91
CA LEU A 46 -2.07 29.82 -4.31
C LEU A 46 -2.39 28.65 -3.38
N PHE A 47 -3.43 28.78 -2.56
CA PHE A 47 -3.91 27.69 -1.71
C PHE A 47 -4.36 26.48 -2.53
N THR A 48 -5.16 26.70 -3.57
CA THR A 48 -5.66 25.64 -4.45
C THR A 48 -4.48 24.94 -5.15
N LEU A 49 -3.48 25.70 -5.61
CA LEU A 49 -2.28 25.16 -6.22
C LEU A 49 -1.45 24.33 -5.24
N LEU A 50 -1.31 24.77 -3.99
CA LEU A 50 -0.67 23.99 -2.93
C LEU A 50 -1.38 22.66 -2.68
N VAL A 51 -2.72 22.67 -2.57
CA VAL A 51 -3.54 21.47 -2.37
C VAL A 51 -3.36 20.50 -3.53
N ILE A 52 -3.35 20.99 -4.78
CA ILE A 52 -3.10 20.17 -5.96
C ILE A 52 -1.70 19.54 -5.90
N VAL A 53 -0.66 20.30 -5.56
CA VAL A 53 0.71 19.78 -5.44
C VAL A 53 0.78 18.66 -4.39
N ILE A 54 0.16 18.85 -3.23
CA ILE A 54 0.10 17.84 -2.17
C ILE A 54 -0.67 16.60 -2.64
N ALA A 55 -1.82 16.78 -3.28
CA ALA A 55 -2.63 15.69 -3.80
C ALA A 55 -1.88 14.87 -4.86
N VAL A 56 -1.23 15.55 -5.83
CA VAL A 56 -0.41 14.90 -6.85
C VAL A 56 0.78 14.19 -6.23
N PHE A 57 1.44 14.78 -5.23
CA PHE A 57 2.52 14.14 -4.51
C PHE A 57 2.05 12.89 -3.77
N GLY A 58 0.95 12.97 -3.02
CA GLY A 58 0.34 11.83 -2.32
C GLY A 58 -0.05 10.72 -3.28
N PHE A 59 -0.71 11.06 -4.39
CA PHE A 59 -1.05 10.12 -5.45
C PHE A 59 0.21 9.47 -6.04
N ARG A 60 1.22 10.26 -6.37
CA ARG A 60 2.49 9.72 -6.88
C ARG A 60 3.15 8.78 -5.87
N VAL A 61 3.19 9.11 -4.59
CA VAL A 61 3.74 8.24 -3.55
C VAL A 61 2.96 6.92 -3.50
N ILE A 62 1.64 6.96 -3.47
CA ILE A 62 0.80 5.74 -3.36
C ILE A 62 0.91 4.86 -4.62
N PHE A 63 0.94 5.48 -5.80
CA PHE A 63 0.96 4.76 -7.07
C PHE A 63 2.37 4.36 -7.53
N LYS A 64 3.41 5.15 -7.25
CA LYS A 64 4.79 4.82 -7.65
C LYS A 64 5.42 3.74 -6.78
N TYR A 65 4.96 3.56 -5.53
CA TYR A 65 5.47 2.53 -4.61
C TYR A 65 4.57 1.28 -4.57
N HIS A 66 4.11 0.80 -5.72
CA HIS A 66 3.41 -0.48 -5.78
C HIS A 66 4.38 -1.61 -5.44
N SER A 67 4.31 -2.08 -4.19
CA SER A 67 4.92 -3.35 -3.83
C SER A 67 4.14 -4.46 -4.54
N ALA A 68 4.84 -5.29 -5.29
CA ALA A 68 4.26 -6.39 -6.04
C ALA A 68 4.82 -7.70 -5.51
N LEU A 69 3.90 -8.63 -5.23
CA LEU A 69 4.24 -10.00 -4.90
C LEU A 69 4.04 -10.83 -6.16
N THR A 70 5.13 -11.36 -6.72
CA THR A 70 5.07 -12.19 -7.94
C THR A 70 5.39 -13.63 -7.60
N LEU A 71 4.48 -14.52 -7.94
CA LEU A 71 4.57 -15.95 -7.76
C LEU A 71 4.88 -16.59 -9.10
N THR A 72 6.01 -17.29 -9.16
CA THR A 72 6.47 -18.06 -10.31
C THR A 72 6.59 -19.52 -9.93
N THR A 73 6.74 -20.41 -10.92
CA THR A 73 7.00 -21.83 -10.66
C THR A 73 8.29 -22.06 -9.90
N GLU A 74 9.30 -21.21 -10.09
CA GLU A 74 10.62 -21.37 -9.47
C GLU A 74 10.70 -20.78 -8.06
N GLY A 75 9.85 -19.80 -7.74
CA GLY A 75 9.93 -19.07 -6.49
C GLY A 75 8.98 -17.87 -6.38
N VAL A 76 9.19 -17.08 -5.33
CA VAL A 76 8.43 -15.89 -5.00
C VAL A 76 9.33 -14.66 -5.01
N ALA A 77 8.90 -13.61 -5.71
CA ALA A 77 9.56 -12.31 -5.75
C ALA A 77 8.78 -11.27 -4.94
N PHE A 78 9.49 -10.60 -4.03
CA PHE A 78 9.01 -9.41 -3.33
C PHE A 78 9.66 -8.17 -3.96
N GLN A 79 8.85 -7.39 -4.66
CA GLN A 79 9.28 -6.09 -5.14
C GLN A 79 8.88 -5.05 -4.12
N ASP A 80 9.83 -4.56 -3.32
CA ASP A 80 9.62 -3.40 -2.45
C ASP A 80 10.22 -2.15 -3.09
N ASN A 81 9.37 -1.37 -3.76
CA ASN A 81 9.78 -0.13 -4.40
C ASN A 81 10.06 1.02 -3.41
N ASN A 82 9.85 0.81 -2.09
CA ASN A 82 9.98 1.83 -1.06
C ASN A 82 11.43 2.06 -0.60
N LYS A 83 12.32 1.08 -0.78
CA LYS A 83 13.77 1.28 -0.59
C LYS A 83 14.37 1.91 -1.84
N LYS A 84 14.50 3.24 -1.82
CA LYS A 84 15.15 4.08 -2.85
C LYS A 84 16.56 3.63 -3.32
N ASN A 85 17.16 2.59 -2.74
CA ASN A 85 18.52 2.11 -3.03
C ASN A 85 18.66 0.58 -3.24
N THR A 86 17.59 -0.19 -3.39
CA THR A 86 17.71 -1.62 -3.74
C THR A 86 16.85 -1.96 -4.94
N ALA A 87 17.44 -1.88 -6.14
CA ALA A 87 16.88 -2.40 -7.38
C ALA A 87 16.80 -3.95 -7.43
N ALA A 88 16.99 -4.62 -6.30
CA ALA A 88 16.87 -6.07 -6.19
C ALA A 88 15.45 -6.41 -5.73
N ALA A 89 14.62 -6.92 -6.66
CA ALA A 89 13.49 -7.73 -6.26
C ALA A 89 14.06 -8.92 -5.46
N PHE A 90 13.62 -9.10 -4.21
CA PHE A 90 14.06 -10.24 -3.42
C PHE A 90 13.34 -11.47 -3.96
N PHE A 91 14.04 -12.27 -4.76
CA PHE A 91 13.55 -13.52 -5.31
C PHE A 91 14.04 -14.68 -4.45
N TYR A 92 13.10 -15.46 -3.93
CA TYR A 92 13.36 -16.64 -3.12
C TYR A 92 12.82 -17.86 -3.85
N LYS A 93 13.67 -18.86 -4.11
CA LYS A 93 13.22 -20.11 -4.70
C LYS A 93 12.38 -20.90 -3.71
N TRP A 94 11.41 -21.67 -4.19
CA TRP A 94 10.59 -22.50 -3.29
C TRP A 94 11.41 -23.51 -2.49
N ALA A 95 12.52 -24.00 -3.07
CA ALA A 95 13.46 -24.90 -2.42
C ALA A 95 14.19 -24.26 -1.22
N ASP A 96 14.37 -22.93 -1.24
CA ASP A 96 15.06 -22.20 -0.17
C ASP A 96 14.09 -21.78 0.95
N ILE A 97 12.78 -21.97 0.74
CA ILE A 97 11.72 -21.59 1.69
C ILE A 97 11.30 -22.81 2.49
N LYS A 98 11.79 -22.87 3.73
CA LYS A 98 11.47 -23.90 4.70
C LYS A 98 9.99 -23.87 5.07
N SER A 99 9.48 -22.71 5.47
CA SER A 99 8.07 -22.53 5.84
C SER A 99 7.59 -21.10 5.65
N TYR A 100 6.28 -20.93 5.50
CA TYR A 100 5.61 -19.64 5.46
C TYR A 100 4.38 -19.67 6.36
N GLN A 101 4.11 -18.57 7.07
CA GLN A 101 3.04 -18.49 8.04
C GLN A 101 2.36 -17.12 7.99
N LEU A 102 1.05 -17.10 8.19
CA LEU A 102 0.31 -15.85 8.38
C LEU A 102 0.38 -15.45 9.85
N ILE A 103 0.98 -14.31 10.13
CA ILE A 103 1.00 -13.67 11.44
C ILE A 103 -0.06 -12.58 11.45
N THR A 104 -0.93 -12.59 12.45
CA THR A 104 -1.91 -11.53 12.68
C THR A 104 -1.58 -10.89 14.01
N GLU A 105 -1.15 -9.63 13.96
CA GLU A 105 -0.92 -8.81 15.15
C GLU A 105 -2.16 -7.96 15.41
N LYS A 106 -2.57 -7.90 16.67
CA LYS A 106 -3.68 -7.06 17.10
C LYS A 106 -3.14 -5.79 17.72
N ASP A 107 -3.20 -4.69 16.98
CA ASP A 107 -2.88 -3.39 17.52
C ASP A 107 -4.11 -2.80 18.20
N ARG A 108 -4.01 -2.59 19.52
CA ARG A 108 -5.01 -1.90 20.33
C ARG A 108 -4.52 -0.49 20.60
N TYR A 109 -5.27 0.50 20.12
CA TYR A 109 -5.02 1.90 20.48
C TYR A 109 -6.30 2.56 21.01
N TYR A 110 -6.12 3.45 21.97
CA TYR A 110 -7.21 4.23 22.53
C TYR A 110 -7.40 5.48 21.66
N SER A 111 -8.58 5.63 21.06
CA SER A 111 -8.92 6.83 20.29
C SER A 111 -9.60 7.85 21.21
N ASN A 112 -8.91 8.98 21.45
CA ASN A 112 -9.48 10.09 22.20
C ASN A 112 -10.68 10.75 21.50
N GLU A 113 -10.81 10.59 20.18
CA GLU A 113 -11.90 11.19 19.39
C GLU A 113 -13.22 10.42 19.54
N THR A 114 -13.16 9.08 19.65
CA THR A 114 -14.34 8.22 19.81
C THR A 114 -14.55 7.72 21.24
N GLY A 115 -13.59 7.97 22.15
CA GLY A 115 -13.65 7.53 23.55
C GLY A 115 -13.60 6.01 23.73
N THR A 116 -13.17 5.28 22.70
CA THR A 116 -13.21 3.81 22.63
C THR A 116 -11.86 3.24 22.23
N TYR A 117 -11.60 2.00 22.66
CA TYR A 117 -10.48 1.20 22.16
C TYR A 117 -10.81 0.75 20.74
N GLN A 118 -9.94 1.11 19.80
CA GLN A 118 -9.98 0.59 18.44
C GLN A 118 -9.01 -0.59 18.35
N GLU A 119 -9.50 -1.71 17.83
CA GLU A 119 -8.69 -2.86 17.45
C GLU A 119 -8.43 -2.80 15.95
N ASN A 120 -7.16 -2.86 15.57
CA ASN A 120 -6.75 -3.01 14.18
C ASN A 120 -5.97 -4.31 14.05
N ASP A 121 -6.48 -5.23 13.23
CA ASP A 121 -5.78 -6.46 12.91
C ASP A 121 -4.80 -6.16 11.75
N VAL A 122 -3.51 -6.32 12.00
CA VAL A 122 -2.43 -6.17 11.02
C VAL A 122 -1.98 -7.57 10.60
N HIS A 123 -2.07 -7.88 9.31
CA HIS A 123 -1.67 -9.17 8.78
C HIS A 123 -0.31 -9.08 8.07
N SER A 124 0.59 -9.97 8.44
CA SER A 124 1.92 -10.12 7.83
C SER A 124 2.20 -11.58 7.49
N ILE A 125 2.89 -11.82 6.38
CA ILE A 125 3.37 -13.14 5.98
C ILE A 125 4.83 -13.24 6.46
N SER A 126 5.10 -14.21 7.32
CA SER A 126 6.45 -14.57 7.73
C SER A 126 6.97 -15.69 6.84
N LEU A 127 8.18 -15.52 6.32
CA LEU A 127 8.89 -16.48 5.48
C LEU A 127 10.15 -16.89 6.23
N THR A 128 10.26 -18.18 6.55
CA THR A 128 11.47 -18.75 7.15
C THR A 128 12.25 -19.46 6.06
N LEU A 129 13.48 -19.01 5.83
CA LEU A 129 14.40 -19.63 4.87
C LEU A 129 15.15 -20.81 5.51
N GLU A 130 15.74 -21.66 4.67
CA GLU A 130 16.53 -22.82 5.11
C GLU A 130 17.75 -22.42 5.95
N ASP A 131 18.32 -21.23 5.73
CA ASP A 131 19.43 -20.69 6.52
C ASP A 131 19.02 -20.21 7.93
N GLY A 132 17.73 -20.31 8.27
CA GLY A 132 17.17 -19.89 9.56
C GLY A 132 16.84 -18.40 9.63
N SER A 133 17.12 -17.61 8.59
CA SER A 133 16.66 -16.23 8.52
C SER A 133 15.16 -16.15 8.29
N SER A 134 14.55 -15.07 8.77
CA SER A 134 13.12 -14.82 8.60
C SER A 134 12.86 -13.45 7.99
N MET A 135 11.85 -13.39 7.12
CA MET A 135 11.39 -12.15 6.49
C MET A 135 9.91 -11.97 6.76
N LEU A 136 9.54 -10.76 7.20
CA LEU A 136 8.16 -10.34 7.41
C LEU A 136 7.72 -9.44 6.26
N VAL A 137 6.59 -9.77 5.64
CA VAL A 137 5.99 -9.02 4.54
C VAL A 137 4.55 -8.68 4.89
N SER A 138 4.23 -7.38 5.01
CA SER A 138 2.86 -6.92 5.28
C SER A 138 1.90 -7.39 4.17
N ALA A 139 0.83 -8.08 4.56
CA ALA A 139 -0.16 -8.67 3.67
C ALA A 139 -1.38 -7.77 3.42
N ASP A 140 -1.68 -6.86 4.36
CA ASP A 140 -2.86 -5.96 4.30
C ASP A 140 -2.89 -5.06 3.08
N LYS A 141 -1.69 -4.80 2.55
CA LYS A 141 -1.50 -3.90 1.43
C LYS A 141 -1.73 -4.60 0.09
N PHE A 142 -1.94 -5.91 0.02
CA PHE A 142 -2.15 -6.61 -1.25
C PHE A 142 -3.62 -6.61 -1.70
N SER A 143 -3.84 -6.79 -3.00
CA SER A 143 -5.15 -6.88 -3.66
C SER A 143 -5.89 -8.19 -3.37
N LYS A 144 -5.21 -9.14 -2.73
CA LYS A 144 -5.75 -10.44 -2.32
C LYS A 144 -5.76 -10.51 -0.80
N LYS A 145 -6.76 -11.19 -0.24
CA LYS A 145 -6.82 -11.44 1.19
C LYS A 145 -5.60 -12.27 1.63
N PRO A 146 -5.07 -12.07 2.84
CA PRO A 146 -3.87 -12.79 3.30
C PRO A 146 -4.01 -14.32 3.17
N ARG A 147 -5.19 -14.87 3.44
CA ARG A 147 -5.50 -16.30 3.27
C ARG A 147 -5.38 -16.78 1.81
N GLU A 148 -5.87 -15.99 0.85
CA GLU A 148 -5.73 -16.33 -0.58
C GLU A 148 -4.26 -16.31 -1.03
N ILE A 149 -3.43 -15.47 -0.41
CA ILE A 149 -2.00 -15.41 -0.72
C ILE A 149 -1.31 -16.71 -0.24
N ILE A 150 -1.62 -17.18 0.97
CA ILE A 150 -1.09 -18.45 1.49
C ILE A 150 -1.57 -19.64 0.65
N GLU A 151 -2.85 -19.67 0.26
CA GLU A 151 -3.37 -20.72 -0.63
C GLU A 151 -2.64 -20.74 -1.98
N LEU A 152 -2.26 -19.58 -2.52
CA LEU A 152 -1.41 -19.50 -3.70
C LEU A 152 0.01 -20.02 -3.43
N PHE A 153 0.60 -19.77 -2.25
CA PHE A 153 1.92 -20.30 -1.92
C PHE A 153 1.88 -21.84 -1.88
N ASP A 154 0.84 -22.42 -1.27
CA ASP A 154 0.62 -23.86 -1.24
C ASP A 154 0.50 -24.46 -2.64
N LEU A 155 -0.23 -23.79 -3.55
CA LEU A 155 -0.41 -24.25 -4.92
C LEU A 155 0.92 -24.26 -5.69
N TYR A 156 1.71 -23.20 -5.60
CA TYR A 156 2.97 -23.09 -6.34
C TYR A 156 4.08 -23.97 -5.76
N LYS A 157 4.15 -24.12 -4.43
CA LYS A 157 5.14 -25.02 -3.79
C LYS A 157 4.83 -26.49 -4.07
N LYS A 158 3.55 -26.90 -4.12
CA LYS A 158 3.16 -28.29 -4.42
C LYS A 158 3.22 -28.63 -5.91
N GLY A 159 3.15 -27.64 -6.80
CA GLY A 159 3.19 -27.84 -8.24
C GLY A 159 4.57 -28.12 -8.83
N ASP A 160 5.61 -28.18 -7.98
CA ASP A 160 7.03 -28.43 -8.35
C ASP A 160 7.45 -29.91 -8.07
N HIS A 161 6.47 -30.80 -7.88
CA HIS A 161 6.64 -32.26 -7.77
C HIS A 161 6.07 -32.99 -8.99
#